data_AF-A0A8H5YNV7-F1
#
_entry.id   AF-A0A8H5YNV7-F1
#
_cell.length_a   1.000
_cell.length_b   1.000
_cell.length_c   1.000
_cell.angle_alpha   90.00
_cell.angle_beta   90.00
_cell.angle_gamma   90.00
#
_symmetry.space_group_name_H-M   'P 1'
#
loop_
_entity.id
_entity.type
_entity.pdbx_description
1 polymer ?
#
loop_
_entity_poly.entity_id
_entity_poly.type
_entity_poly.pdbx_seq_one_letter_code
_entity_poly.pdbx_strand_id
1 'polypeptide(L)'
;MLGIPIEVLDNSSGIIFANAHGPWSWFTQLFGLTALFEVSPTDHLQRIHSDNGLRGKLDAYLGSEGIDASRYPYAYLVTAAQFPGFRFNPATIWFLYSSDKVLQAIILEMSNIFGERHPYLVATELEKEEEHVHNMTHNGQGLQRAQIKTTWRKRFHVSPFNSRKGSYSIFAKDPLGPGMQGFRGLDISITLSSSKDQPKLRANLLSEGKAIDPNRIGILGKVGFVLSWSGSVLAILPRFMMQSTILFFKHNLHFWYRPEPFKESIGRSANWIEKILEQVFREYLKYLVQRSTDPVTILYTPGGVAEASEQTFISPSTCGSGDSNCEIKIKVLTPFFYPRFVHYAHDSEAIFCEVAESCTLWTDKPEQLTRVFLKKGSPPIHASNLLDYVLFQLIKSLRRRPDKIERPLTSTKRHLSSVKGIDIRGFRISSMDAFVLEQGDAELKNAYLRSVVRLFMADRIAMSSVSLLGMMEIIGRVGVSWVLALLITQTIMGFA
;
A
#
# COMPACT_ATOMS: atom_id res chain seq x y z
N MET A 1 -7.13 18.87 -10.12
CA MET A 1 -7.79 17.56 -9.89
C MET A 1 -8.39 17.09 -11.21
N LEU A 2 -8.45 15.79 -11.43
CA LEU A 2 -9.17 15.14 -12.53
C LEU A 2 -10.48 14.58 -12.00
N GLY A 3 -11.55 14.72 -12.79
CA GLY A 3 -12.87 14.17 -12.50
C GLY A 3 -13.23 13.13 -13.56
N ILE A 4 -13.53 11.90 -13.17
CA ILE A 4 -13.70 10.75 -14.07
C ILE A 4 -15.03 10.05 -13.76
N PRO A 5 -15.98 9.99 -14.71
CA PRO A 5 -17.12 9.10 -14.60
C PRO A 5 -16.66 7.65 -14.75
N ILE A 6 -16.98 6.79 -13.79
CA ILE A 6 -16.47 5.41 -13.74
C ILE A 6 -17.15 4.50 -14.78
N GLU A 7 -18.34 4.88 -15.28
CA GLU A 7 -19.07 4.08 -16.26
C GLU A 7 -18.51 4.22 -17.67
N VAL A 8 -17.76 5.30 -17.95
CA VAL A 8 -17.21 5.57 -19.26
C VAL A 8 -15.82 4.96 -19.36
N LEU A 9 -15.73 3.75 -19.93
CA LEU A 9 -14.47 3.19 -20.43
C LEU A 9 -14.04 3.97 -21.68
N ASP A 10 -13.57 5.22 -21.53
CA ASP A 10 -12.95 5.92 -22.66
C ASP A 10 -11.54 6.40 -22.36
N ASN A 11 -10.67 6.06 -23.30
CA ASN A 11 -9.42 6.74 -23.56
C ASN A 11 -9.74 8.14 -24.09
N SER A 12 -9.99 9.11 -23.19
CA SER A 12 -10.36 10.47 -23.59
C SER A 12 -9.16 11.17 -24.26
N SER A 13 -9.16 11.11 -25.59
CA SER A 13 -8.47 12.00 -26.52
C SER A 13 -6.99 12.30 -26.19
N GLY A 14 -6.25 11.30 -25.69
CA GLY A 14 -4.80 11.32 -25.48
C GLY A 14 -4.29 12.26 -24.37
N ILE A 15 -5.17 12.86 -23.55
CA ILE A 15 -4.76 13.69 -22.39
C ILE A 15 -4.84 12.90 -21.09
N ILE A 16 -5.93 12.16 -20.91
CA ILE A 16 -6.19 11.36 -19.70
C ILE A 16 -6.29 9.90 -20.13
N PHE A 17 -5.35 9.10 -19.64
CA PHE A 17 -5.43 7.65 -19.72
C PHE A 17 -6.04 7.14 -18.42
N ALA A 18 -7.32 6.76 -18.47
CA ALA A 18 -7.95 6.04 -17.39
C ALA A 18 -8.03 4.56 -17.79
N ASN A 19 -7.85 3.66 -16.82
CA ASN A 19 -8.17 2.23 -16.95
C ASN A 19 -7.25 1.35 -17.82
N ALA A 20 -6.06 1.79 -18.22
CA ALA A 20 -5.20 0.98 -19.06
C ALA A 20 -4.09 0.21 -18.32
N HIS A 21 -3.82 -0.99 -18.81
CA HIS A 21 -2.69 -1.83 -18.43
C HIS A 21 -1.64 -1.78 -19.55
N GLY A 22 -0.65 -0.90 -19.41
CA GLY A 22 0.50 -0.84 -20.32
C GLY A 22 1.77 -1.38 -19.65
N PRO A 23 2.62 -2.16 -20.36
CA PRO A 23 3.92 -2.57 -19.84
C PRO A 23 4.80 -1.35 -19.55
N TRP A 24 5.42 -1.37 -18.36
CA TRP A 24 6.27 -0.30 -17.86
C TRP A 24 7.55 -0.21 -18.69
N SER A 25 7.62 0.74 -19.63
CA SER A 25 8.82 1.04 -20.40
C SER A 25 9.19 2.51 -20.21
N TRP A 26 10.38 2.76 -19.66
CA TRP A 26 10.92 4.10 -19.52
C TRP A 26 11.15 4.79 -20.88
N PHE A 27 11.35 3.99 -21.95
CA PHE A 27 11.52 4.47 -23.32
C PHE A 27 10.21 5.03 -23.92
N THR A 28 9.05 4.44 -23.62
CA THR A 28 7.75 4.95 -24.11
C THR A 28 7.30 6.20 -23.35
N GLN A 29 7.78 6.42 -22.12
CA GLN A 29 7.50 7.67 -21.37
C GLN A 29 8.32 8.87 -21.83
N LEU A 30 9.56 8.66 -22.32
CA LEU A 30 10.42 9.78 -22.76
C LEU A 30 10.07 10.28 -24.17
N PHE A 31 9.52 9.42 -25.04
CA PHE A 31 9.26 9.74 -26.44
C PHE A 31 7.80 9.48 -26.90
N GLY A 32 6.92 8.97 -26.04
CA GLY A 32 5.55 8.57 -26.40
C GLY A 32 4.47 9.60 -26.07
N LEU A 33 3.88 10.16 -27.13
CA LEU A 33 2.74 11.09 -27.16
C LEU A 33 1.39 10.46 -26.70
N THR A 34 1.36 9.53 -25.74
CA THR A 34 0.14 8.70 -25.52
C THR A 34 -0.70 8.98 -24.28
N ALA A 35 -0.22 9.71 -23.27
CA ALA A 35 -1.07 10.45 -22.31
C ALA A 35 -0.20 11.25 -21.33
N LEU A 36 -0.56 12.51 -21.07
CA LEU A 36 0.18 13.39 -20.15
C LEU A 36 -0.25 13.22 -18.68
N PHE A 37 -1.48 12.73 -18.46
CA PHE A 37 -2.01 12.42 -17.14
C PHE A 37 -2.55 10.99 -17.12
N GLU A 38 -2.06 10.19 -16.17
CA GLU A 38 -2.46 8.79 -16.02
C GLU A 38 -3.26 8.62 -14.73
N VAL A 39 -4.39 7.92 -14.82
CA VAL A 39 -5.14 7.42 -13.67
C VAL A 39 -5.13 5.90 -13.73
N SER A 40 -4.14 5.31 -13.05
CA SER A 40 -3.97 3.86 -12.98
C SER A 40 -4.93 3.25 -11.96
N PRO A 41 -5.69 2.19 -12.31
CA PRO A 41 -6.50 1.45 -11.34
C PRO A 41 -5.67 0.92 -10.15
N THR A 42 -4.38 0.66 -10.34
CA THR A 42 -3.47 0.21 -9.28
C THR A 42 -3.31 1.23 -8.15
N ASP A 43 -3.63 2.50 -8.43
CA ASP A 43 -3.49 3.60 -7.51
C ASP A 43 -4.72 3.93 -6.67
N HIS A 44 -5.77 3.12 -6.80
CA HIS A 44 -7.02 3.33 -6.09
C HIS A 44 -7.56 2.06 -5.43
N LEU A 45 -8.25 2.25 -4.29
CA LEU A 45 -8.89 1.22 -3.47
C LEU A 45 -7.97 0.00 -3.22
N GLN A 46 -8.55 -1.21 -3.20
CA GLN A 46 -7.85 -2.45 -2.96
C GLN A 46 -6.78 -2.74 -4.04
N ARG A 47 -5.66 -3.32 -3.62
CA ARG A 47 -4.56 -3.73 -4.51
C ARG A 47 -4.82 -5.06 -5.19
N ILE A 48 -6.03 -5.26 -5.69
CA ILE A 48 -6.39 -6.46 -6.45
C ILE A 48 -6.31 -6.17 -7.95
N HIS A 49 -6.04 -7.21 -8.74
CA HIS A 49 -6.34 -7.17 -10.15
C HIS A 49 -7.87 -7.24 -10.35
N SER A 50 -8.39 -6.47 -11.30
CA SER A 50 -9.82 -6.42 -11.60
C SER A 50 -9.99 -6.14 -13.08
N ASP A 51 -10.59 -7.07 -13.81
CA ASP A 51 -10.81 -6.97 -15.27
C ASP A 51 -11.71 -5.78 -15.62
N ASN A 52 -12.62 -5.42 -14.71
CA ASN A 52 -13.51 -4.25 -14.82
C ASN A 52 -12.84 -2.93 -14.39
N GLY A 53 -11.52 -2.92 -14.23
CA GLY A 53 -10.75 -1.72 -13.89
C GLY A 53 -11.17 -1.06 -12.57
N LEU A 54 -11.36 0.26 -12.57
CA LEU A 54 -11.80 1.02 -11.39
C LEU A 54 -13.19 0.60 -10.88
N ARG A 55 -14.11 0.21 -11.76
CA ARG A 55 -15.46 -0.22 -11.36
C ARG A 55 -15.42 -1.51 -10.56
N GLY A 56 -14.72 -2.53 -11.04
CA GLY A 56 -14.63 -3.80 -10.31
C GLY A 56 -13.92 -3.67 -8.96
N LYS A 57 -12.98 -2.72 -8.82
CA LYS A 57 -12.37 -2.38 -7.52
C LYS A 57 -13.34 -1.71 -6.56
N LEU A 58 -14.21 -0.83 -7.06
CA LEU A 58 -15.27 -0.23 -6.27
C LEU A 58 -16.24 -1.31 -5.79
N ASP A 59 -16.64 -2.22 -6.67
CA ASP A 59 -17.56 -3.32 -6.34
C ASP A 59 -16.96 -4.26 -5.29
N ALA A 60 -15.68 -4.64 -5.45
CA ALA A 60 -14.96 -5.46 -4.48
C ALA A 60 -14.82 -4.77 -3.11
N TYR A 61 -14.60 -3.45 -3.10
CA TYR A 61 -14.56 -2.69 -1.85
C TYR A 61 -15.94 -2.64 -1.18
N LEU A 62 -17.01 -2.34 -1.92
CA LEU A 62 -18.37 -2.32 -1.38
C LEU A 62 -18.78 -3.70 -0.85
N GLY A 63 -18.46 -4.77 -1.59
CA GLY A 63 -18.67 -6.15 -1.14
C GLY A 63 -17.91 -6.47 0.15
N SER A 64 -16.68 -5.96 0.32
CA SER A 64 -15.92 -6.13 1.57
C SER A 64 -16.51 -5.39 2.77
N GLU A 65 -17.31 -4.34 2.53
CA GLU A 65 -18.08 -3.62 3.55
C GLU A 65 -19.49 -4.21 3.74
N GLY A 66 -19.84 -5.30 3.03
CA GLY A 66 -21.15 -5.94 3.10
C GLY A 66 -22.26 -5.19 2.36
N ILE A 67 -21.92 -4.33 1.41
CA ILE A 67 -22.86 -3.52 0.64
C ILE A 67 -22.98 -4.07 -0.78
N ASP A 68 -24.20 -4.27 -1.24
CA ASP A 68 -24.47 -4.62 -2.62
C ASP A 68 -24.07 -3.46 -3.55
N ALA A 69 -23.15 -3.74 -4.48
CA ALA A 69 -22.67 -2.79 -5.47
C ALA A 69 -23.77 -2.28 -6.41
N SER A 70 -24.85 -3.06 -6.59
CA SER A 70 -26.01 -2.69 -7.42
C SER A 70 -26.72 -1.43 -6.92
N ARG A 71 -26.57 -1.11 -5.62
CA ARG A 71 -27.10 0.11 -4.99
C ARG A 71 -26.50 1.38 -5.59
N TYR A 72 -25.27 1.31 -6.07
CA TYR A 72 -24.55 2.44 -6.62
C TYR A 72 -24.15 2.15 -8.08
N PRO A 73 -25.11 2.14 -9.02
CA PRO A 73 -24.80 1.88 -10.42
C PRO A 73 -23.89 2.94 -11.03
N TYR A 74 -23.95 4.17 -10.49
CA TYR A 74 -23.16 5.29 -11.00
C TYR A 74 -22.12 5.79 -9.99
N ALA A 75 -20.92 6.13 -10.46
CA ALA A 75 -19.84 6.65 -9.63
C ALA A 75 -18.97 7.70 -10.35
N TYR A 76 -18.58 8.74 -9.63
CA TYR A 76 -17.71 9.81 -10.12
C TYR A 76 -16.47 9.96 -9.24
N LEU A 77 -15.29 9.82 -9.84
CA LEU A 77 -14.01 9.85 -9.15
C LEU A 77 -13.36 11.23 -9.28
N VAL A 78 -12.94 11.81 -8.16
CA VAL A 78 -12.11 13.02 -8.12
C VAL A 78 -10.76 12.70 -7.52
N THR A 79 -9.70 12.88 -8.30
CA THR A 79 -8.34 12.50 -7.91
C THR A 79 -7.28 13.50 -8.37
N ALA A 80 -6.11 13.50 -7.72
CA ALA A 80 -4.97 14.26 -8.21
C ALA A 80 -4.47 13.70 -9.55
N ALA A 81 -4.06 14.60 -10.44
CA ALA A 81 -3.47 14.21 -11.72
C ALA A 81 -2.05 13.70 -11.47
N GLN A 82 -1.71 12.51 -11.97
CA GLN A 82 -0.38 11.94 -11.79
C GLN A 82 0.49 12.20 -13.01
N PHE A 83 1.78 12.40 -12.76
CA PHE A 83 2.80 12.58 -13.79
C PHE A 83 3.69 11.35 -13.86
N PRO A 84 4.26 11.04 -15.04
CA PRO A 84 5.30 10.02 -15.16
C PRO A 84 6.39 10.19 -14.10
N GLY A 85 6.61 9.16 -13.27
CA GLY A 85 7.62 9.17 -12.21
C GLY A 85 7.27 9.94 -10.93
N PHE A 86 6.18 10.73 -10.90
CA PHE A 86 5.76 11.47 -9.70
C PHE A 86 4.28 11.20 -9.37
N ARG A 87 4.06 10.40 -8.33
CA ARG A 87 2.73 10.00 -7.85
C ARG A 87 2.51 10.54 -6.45
N PHE A 88 1.96 11.75 -6.35
CA PHE A 88 1.55 12.32 -5.07
C PHE A 88 0.06 12.65 -5.10
N ASN A 89 -0.71 11.84 -4.39
CA ASN A 89 -2.15 11.97 -4.31
C ASN A 89 -2.60 11.77 -2.85
N PRO A 90 -2.77 12.84 -2.05
CA PRO A 90 -3.04 12.71 -0.62
C PRO A 90 -4.49 12.26 -0.32
N ALA A 91 -5.42 12.51 -1.23
CA ALA A 91 -6.82 12.13 -1.07
C ALA A 91 -7.52 11.99 -2.43
N THR A 92 -8.29 10.91 -2.57
CA THR A 92 -9.20 10.64 -3.68
C THR A 92 -10.62 10.55 -3.15
N ILE A 93 -11.59 11.07 -3.89
CA ILE A 93 -12.99 11.11 -3.47
C ILE A 93 -13.83 10.41 -4.54
N TRP A 94 -14.55 9.38 -4.13
CA TRP A 94 -15.54 8.72 -4.95
C TRP A 94 -16.91 9.23 -4.56
N PHE A 95 -17.69 9.70 -5.52
CA PHE A 95 -19.10 10.05 -5.34
C PHE A 95 -19.94 8.90 -5.88
N LEU A 96 -20.82 8.35 -5.05
CA LEU A 96 -21.64 7.18 -5.36
C LEU A 96 -23.10 7.60 -5.50
N TYR A 97 -23.71 7.24 -6.63
CA TYR A 97 -25.04 7.68 -7.01
C TYR A 97 -25.98 6.49 -7.18
N SER A 98 -27.24 6.66 -6.79
CA SER A 98 -28.31 5.67 -6.99
C SER A 98 -28.70 5.52 -8.46
N SER A 99 -29.57 4.55 -8.77
CA SER A 99 -30.23 4.41 -10.09
C SER A 99 -30.91 5.69 -10.56
N ASP A 100 -31.46 6.48 -9.62
CA ASP A 100 -32.12 7.76 -9.89
C ASP A 100 -31.14 8.92 -10.05
N LYS A 101 -29.82 8.63 -10.08
CA LYS A 101 -28.74 9.61 -10.22
C LYS A 101 -28.73 10.65 -9.10
N VAL A 102 -29.02 10.19 -7.88
CA VAL A 102 -28.96 10.99 -6.64
C VAL A 102 -27.73 10.57 -5.84
N LEU A 103 -26.95 11.53 -5.35
CA LEU A 103 -25.78 11.28 -4.50
C LEU A 103 -26.21 10.66 -3.18
N GLN A 104 -25.75 9.44 -2.88
CA GLN A 104 -26.12 8.69 -1.67
C GLN A 104 -24.95 8.39 -0.74
N ALA A 105 -23.73 8.34 -1.28
CA ALA A 105 -22.54 8.07 -0.49
C ALA A 105 -21.29 8.66 -1.14
N ILE A 106 -20.24 8.83 -0.33
CA ILE A 106 -18.89 9.12 -0.80
C ILE A 106 -17.89 8.16 -0.17
N ILE A 107 -16.82 7.85 -0.90
CA ILE A 107 -15.64 7.19 -0.32
C ILE A 107 -14.51 8.21 -0.32
N LEU A 108 -14.04 8.59 0.87
CA LEU A 108 -12.80 9.36 1.01
C LEU A 108 -11.63 8.39 1.15
N GLU A 109 -10.89 8.18 0.07
CA GLU A 109 -9.67 7.41 0.07
C GLU A 109 -8.48 8.31 0.42
N MET A 110 -7.95 8.16 1.63
CA MET A 110 -6.74 8.87 2.04
C MET A 110 -5.51 8.03 1.73
N SER A 111 -4.46 8.65 1.17
CA SER A 111 -3.18 8.00 0.92
C SER A 111 -2.05 8.72 1.63
N ASN A 112 -0.97 8.01 1.94
CA ASN A 112 0.24 8.60 2.52
C ASN A 112 1.46 8.44 1.60
N ILE A 113 2.54 9.15 1.94
CA ILE A 113 3.81 9.11 1.20
C ILE A 113 4.53 7.75 1.28
N PHE A 114 4.08 6.85 2.16
CA PHE A 114 4.63 5.50 2.30
C PHE A 114 3.96 4.49 1.37
N GLY A 115 2.99 4.94 0.55
CA GLY A 115 2.24 4.09 -0.37
C GLY A 115 1.12 3.30 0.30
N GLU A 116 0.76 3.61 1.54
CA GLU A 116 -0.40 3.03 2.23
C GLU A 116 -1.64 3.87 1.92
N ARG A 117 -2.81 3.25 2.02
CA ARG A 117 -4.10 3.90 1.76
C ARG A 117 -5.16 3.43 2.74
N HIS A 118 -6.18 4.25 2.95
CA HIS A 118 -7.34 3.84 3.71
C HIS A 118 -8.60 4.54 3.19
N PRO A 119 -9.56 3.78 2.64
CA PRO A 119 -10.86 4.30 2.26
C PRO A 119 -11.74 4.48 3.50
N TYR A 120 -12.44 5.61 3.56
CA TYR A 120 -13.54 5.84 4.50
C TYR A 120 -14.83 5.91 3.69
N LEU A 121 -15.70 4.92 3.86
CA LEU A 121 -17.05 4.99 3.32
C LEU A 121 -17.91 5.89 4.20
N VAL A 122 -18.59 6.83 3.57
CA VAL A 122 -19.50 7.78 4.19
C VAL A 122 -20.81 7.73 3.42
N ALA A 123 -21.84 7.17 4.02
CA ALA A 123 -23.19 7.22 3.47
C ALA A 123 -23.93 8.45 4.01
N THR A 124 -24.86 8.99 3.22
CA THR A 124 -25.89 9.91 3.74
C THR A 124 -26.71 9.15 4.80
N GLU A 125 -27.00 9.77 5.94
CA GLU A 125 -27.95 9.21 6.91
C GLU A 125 -29.33 9.14 6.24
N LEU A 126 -29.64 7.99 5.63
CA LEU A 126 -30.94 7.75 4.98
C LEU A 126 -32.12 7.75 5.95
N GLU A 127 -31.84 7.67 7.26
CA GLU A 127 -32.87 7.61 8.31
C GLU A 127 -33.67 8.92 8.48
N LYS A 128 -33.30 10.04 7.83
CA LYS A 128 -34.03 11.32 7.99
C LYS A 128 -34.47 12.01 6.69
N GLU A 129 -34.09 11.48 5.54
CA GLU A 129 -34.50 12.06 4.25
C GLU A 129 -35.75 11.40 3.66
N GLU A 130 -36.12 10.17 4.07
CA GLU A 130 -37.40 9.56 3.67
C GLU A 130 -38.61 10.37 4.16
N GLU A 131 -38.50 11.12 5.27
CA GLU A 131 -39.54 12.07 5.72
C GLU A 131 -39.55 13.40 4.92
N HIS A 132 -38.46 13.76 4.25
CA HIS A 132 -38.38 15.04 3.51
C HIS A 132 -38.72 14.92 2.02
N VAL A 133 -38.59 13.74 1.41
CA VAL A 133 -38.95 13.54 -0.01
C VAL A 133 -40.47 13.59 -0.22
N HIS A 134 -41.29 13.33 0.81
CA HIS A 134 -42.75 13.49 0.72
C HIS A 134 -43.27 14.93 0.85
N ASN A 135 -42.42 15.90 1.24
CA ASN A 135 -42.84 17.29 1.47
C ASN A 135 -42.28 18.31 0.45
N MET A 136 -41.53 17.87 -0.56
CA MET A 136 -40.83 18.78 -1.49
C MET A 136 -41.58 19.06 -2.81
N THR A 137 -42.86 18.70 -2.93
CA THR A 137 -43.71 19.03 -4.10
C THR A 137 -44.37 20.41 -4.04
N HIS A 138 -44.13 21.23 -3.00
CA HIS A 138 -44.66 22.59 -2.92
C HIS A 138 -43.67 23.56 -2.29
N ASN A 139 -42.72 24.07 -3.08
CA ASN A 139 -42.31 25.49 -3.11
C ASN A 139 -41.02 25.65 -3.93
N GLY A 140 -41.05 26.57 -4.90
CA GLY A 140 -39.96 26.88 -5.83
C GLY A 140 -38.72 27.52 -5.19
N GLN A 141 -38.09 26.85 -4.21
CA GLN A 141 -36.74 27.16 -3.76
C GLN A 141 -35.73 26.43 -4.63
N GLY A 142 -34.79 27.17 -5.21
CA GLY A 142 -33.79 26.66 -6.15
C GLY A 142 -33.15 25.36 -5.66
N LEU A 143 -33.22 24.34 -6.50
CA LEU A 143 -32.75 22.96 -6.31
C LEU A 143 -31.45 22.92 -5.48
N GLN A 144 -31.57 22.73 -4.15
CA GLN A 144 -30.40 22.68 -3.27
C GLN A 144 -29.54 21.49 -3.69
N ARG A 145 -28.22 21.70 -3.79
CA ARG A 145 -27.29 20.61 -4.13
C ARG A 145 -27.29 19.61 -2.99
N ALA A 146 -27.43 18.32 -3.30
CA ALA A 146 -27.24 17.26 -2.33
C ALA A 146 -25.89 17.44 -1.62
N GLN A 147 -25.88 17.31 -0.31
CA GLN A 147 -24.71 17.56 0.53
C GLN A 147 -24.54 16.45 1.54
N ILE A 148 -23.29 16.04 1.74
CA ILE A 148 -22.93 15.02 2.73
C ILE A 148 -22.06 15.68 3.78
N LYS A 149 -22.51 15.58 5.03
CA LYS A 149 -21.76 16.02 6.20
C LYS A 149 -21.70 14.90 7.21
N THR A 150 -20.51 14.45 7.54
CA THR A 150 -20.34 13.45 8.61
C THR A 150 -19.01 13.63 9.33
N THR A 151 -18.88 12.97 10.47
CA THR A 151 -17.68 12.95 11.29
C THR A 151 -17.35 11.52 11.70
N TRP A 152 -16.09 11.12 11.58
CA TRP A 152 -15.62 9.80 11.97
C TRP A 152 -14.27 9.87 12.68
N ARG A 153 -13.92 8.79 13.37
CA ARG A 153 -12.63 8.69 14.06
C ARG A 153 -11.49 8.53 13.06
N LYS A 154 -10.42 9.31 13.23
CA LYS A 154 -9.20 9.16 12.45
C LYS A 154 -8.57 7.79 12.74
N ARG A 155 -8.32 7.00 11.70
CA ARG A 155 -7.62 5.70 11.79
C ARG A 155 -6.33 5.65 10.97
N PHE A 156 -6.12 6.60 10.08
CA PHE A 156 -5.00 6.58 9.13
C PHE A 156 -3.91 7.61 9.45
N HIS A 157 -2.64 7.24 9.27
CA HIS A 157 -1.48 8.13 9.48
C HIS A 157 -1.04 8.76 8.16
N VAL A 158 -1.38 10.04 7.99
CA VAL A 158 -1.12 10.80 6.76
C VAL A 158 0.08 11.74 6.89
N SER A 159 0.34 12.26 8.10
CA SER A 159 1.33 13.31 8.33
C SER A 159 2.11 13.04 9.61
N PRO A 160 3.45 13.25 9.59
CA PRO A 160 4.29 13.08 10.76
C PRO A 160 4.03 14.12 11.85
N PHE A 161 3.31 15.21 11.59
CA PHE A 161 2.98 16.22 12.61
C PHE A 161 1.65 15.94 13.32
N ASN A 162 0.94 14.89 12.91
CA ASN A 162 -0.38 14.57 13.44
C ASN A 162 -0.46 13.11 13.89
N SER A 163 -0.71 12.91 15.18
CA SER A 163 -1.05 11.59 15.73
C SER A 163 -2.26 10.96 15.02
N ARG A 164 -2.43 9.63 15.12
CA ARG A 164 -3.65 8.94 14.67
C ARG A 164 -4.87 9.18 15.58
N LYS A 165 -4.75 9.94 16.68
CA LYS A 165 -5.88 10.30 17.54
C LYS A 165 -6.66 11.49 16.95
N GLY A 166 -7.96 11.56 17.23
CA GLY A 166 -8.86 12.62 16.77
C GLY A 166 -9.92 12.11 15.81
N SER A 167 -10.56 13.04 15.11
CA SER A 167 -11.65 12.78 14.16
C SER A 167 -11.45 13.58 12.88
N TYR A 168 -11.99 13.07 11.77
CA TYR A 168 -12.18 13.80 10.54
C TYR A 168 -13.65 14.15 10.41
N SER A 169 -13.96 15.36 9.96
CA SER A 169 -15.28 15.74 9.49
C SER A 169 -15.19 16.16 8.03
N ILE A 170 -16.07 15.65 7.18
CA ILE A 170 -16.18 16.08 5.78
C ILE A 170 -17.48 16.84 5.59
N PHE A 171 -17.42 17.83 4.71
CA PHE A 171 -18.56 18.47 4.09
C PHE A 171 -18.31 18.44 2.59
N ALA A 172 -19.16 17.76 1.82
CA ALA A 172 -19.01 17.64 0.38
C ALA A 172 -20.36 17.92 -0.29
N LYS A 173 -20.36 18.83 -1.28
CA LYS A 173 -21.51 19.05 -2.16
C LYS A 173 -21.40 18.18 -3.40
N ASP A 174 -22.56 17.78 -3.94
CA ASP A 174 -22.64 17.04 -5.19
C ASP A 174 -22.03 17.85 -6.36
N PRO A 175 -20.96 17.34 -6.99
CA PRO A 175 -20.29 18.03 -8.10
C PRO A 175 -21.06 17.97 -9.42
N LEU A 176 -22.02 17.05 -9.59
CA LEU A 176 -22.77 16.86 -10.84
C LEU A 176 -24.22 17.36 -10.73
N GLY A 177 -24.76 17.36 -9.52
CA GLY A 177 -26.15 17.70 -9.26
C GLY A 177 -27.13 16.64 -9.78
N PRO A 178 -28.44 16.88 -9.62
CA PRO A 178 -29.47 15.91 -9.95
C PRO A 178 -29.44 15.54 -11.43
N GLY A 179 -29.55 14.25 -11.71
CA GLY A 179 -29.53 13.69 -13.06
C GLY A 179 -28.14 13.63 -13.70
N MET A 180 -27.08 14.04 -13.00
CA MET A 180 -25.68 14.02 -13.46
C MET A 180 -25.47 14.74 -14.82
N GLN A 181 -26.24 15.79 -15.11
CA GLN A 181 -26.27 16.43 -16.43
C GLN A 181 -25.10 17.38 -16.72
N GLY A 182 -24.26 17.68 -15.73
CA GLY A 182 -23.07 18.50 -15.96
C GLY A 182 -22.33 18.88 -14.67
N PHE A 183 -21.05 19.20 -14.80
CA PHE A 183 -20.21 19.56 -13.66
C PHE A 183 -20.56 20.96 -13.13
N ARG A 184 -20.98 21.03 -11.86
CA ARG A 184 -21.42 22.24 -11.15
C ARG A 184 -20.35 22.84 -10.23
N GLY A 185 -19.14 22.28 -10.22
CA GLY A 185 -18.03 22.70 -9.37
C GLY A 185 -17.84 21.81 -8.13
N LEU A 186 -16.61 21.75 -7.65
CA LEU A 186 -16.23 21.07 -6.41
C LEU A 186 -16.31 22.04 -5.24
N ASP A 187 -16.96 21.59 -4.17
CA ASP A 187 -16.96 22.25 -2.87
C ASP A 187 -16.89 21.17 -1.79
N ILE A 188 -15.66 20.92 -1.33
CA ILE A 188 -15.36 19.90 -0.34
C ILE A 188 -14.47 20.50 0.74
N SER A 189 -14.87 20.33 1.99
CA SER A 189 -14.12 20.76 3.16
C SER A 189 -13.87 19.58 4.08
N ILE A 190 -12.61 19.28 4.36
CA ILE A 190 -12.20 18.23 5.30
C ILE A 190 -11.53 18.91 6.49
N THR A 191 -12.08 18.70 7.68
CA THR A 191 -11.50 19.22 8.93
C THR A 191 -10.98 18.06 9.77
N LEU A 192 -9.74 18.16 10.22
CA LEU A 192 -9.13 17.28 11.21
C LEU A 192 -9.26 17.94 12.58
N SER A 193 -9.96 17.27 13.50
CA SER A 193 -10.09 17.67 14.89
C SER A 193 -9.20 16.84 15.81
N SER A 194 -8.69 17.48 16.85
CA SER A 194 -7.93 16.85 17.93
C SER A 194 -8.80 15.88 18.74
N SER A 195 -8.21 15.08 19.61
CA SER A 195 -8.97 14.29 20.61
C SER A 195 -9.73 15.15 21.62
N LYS A 196 -9.44 16.45 21.69
CA LYS A 196 -10.17 17.48 22.47
C LYS A 196 -11.16 18.27 21.61
N ASP A 197 -11.51 17.76 20.44
CA ASP A 197 -12.43 18.37 19.47
C ASP A 197 -12.05 19.77 18.96
N GLN A 198 -10.78 20.15 19.09
CA GLN A 198 -10.27 21.39 18.52
C GLN A 198 -9.84 21.19 17.05
N PRO A 199 -10.28 22.03 16.11
CA PRO A 199 -9.88 21.93 14.72
C PRO A 199 -8.39 22.23 14.58
N LYS A 200 -7.64 21.29 14.00
CA LYS A 200 -6.18 21.39 13.78
C LYS A 200 -5.84 21.77 12.35
N LEU A 201 -6.58 21.21 11.40
CA LEU A 201 -6.33 21.41 9.98
C LEU A 201 -7.66 21.42 9.25
N ARG A 202 -7.84 22.40 8.37
CA ARG A 202 -8.96 22.46 7.44
C ARG A 202 -8.39 22.49 6.02
N ALA A 203 -8.78 21.52 5.22
CA ALA A 203 -8.43 21.44 3.80
C ALA A 203 -9.70 21.68 2.98
N ASN A 204 -9.66 22.70 2.13
CA ASN A 204 -10.75 23.04 1.23
C ASN A 204 -10.33 22.70 -0.20
N LEU A 205 -11.19 21.98 -0.92
CA LEU A 205 -11.06 21.72 -2.35
C LEU A 205 -12.22 22.44 -3.04
N LEU A 206 -11.89 23.57 -3.68
CA LEU A 206 -12.83 24.44 -4.37
C LEU A 206 -12.49 24.51 -5.85
N SER A 207 -13.51 24.61 -6.70
CA SER A 207 -13.31 24.93 -8.12
C SER A 207 -13.02 26.43 -8.30
N GLU A 208 -11.83 26.74 -8.84
CA GLU A 208 -11.42 28.13 -9.13
C GLU A 208 -11.92 28.62 -10.50
N GLY A 209 -12.23 27.71 -11.42
CA GLY A 209 -12.64 28.06 -12.79
C GLY A 209 -13.59 27.04 -13.42
N LYS A 210 -13.90 27.27 -14.71
CA LYS A 210 -14.73 26.36 -15.50
C LYS A 210 -14.00 25.03 -15.72
N ALA A 211 -14.72 23.93 -15.58
CA ALA A 211 -14.18 22.62 -15.92
C ALA A 211 -13.83 22.58 -17.41
N ILE A 212 -12.68 21.99 -17.69
CA ILE A 212 -12.16 21.82 -19.03
C ILE A 212 -12.53 20.40 -19.47
N ASP A 213 -13.33 20.29 -20.54
CA ASP A 213 -13.68 19.01 -21.15
C ASP A 213 -12.56 18.62 -22.14
N PRO A 214 -11.79 17.55 -21.89
CA PRO A 214 -10.65 17.15 -22.73
C PRO A 214 -11.05 16.86 -24.17
N ASN A 215 -12.31 16.45 -24.42
CA ASN A 215 -12.81 16.11 -25.75
C ASN A 215 -13.13 17.35 -26.59
N ARG A 216 -13.26 18.53 -25.97
CA ARG A 216 -13.56 19.80 -26.66
C ARG A 216 -12.33 20.65 -26.95
N ILE A 217 -11.16 20.33 -26.39
CA ILE A 217 -9.95 21.13 -26.56
C ILE A 217 -9.18 20.70 -27.82
N GLY A 218 -8.83 21.67 -28.67
CA GLY A 218 -7.86 21.47 -29.75
C GLY A 218 -6.43 21.26 -29.23
N ILE A 219 -5.55 20.73 -30.09
CA ILE A 219 -4.16 20.34 -29.72
C ILE A 219 -3.39 21.48 -29.03
N LEU A 220 -3.49 22.72 -29.52
CA LEU A 220 -2.79 23.86 -28.95
C LEU A 220 -3.25 24.18 -27.51
N GLY A 221 -4.55 24.01 -27.23
CA GLY A 221 -5.08 24.16 -25.88
C GLY A 221 -4.61 23.05 -24.94
N LYS A 222 -4.41 21.84 -25.45
CA LYS A 222 -3.83 20.72 -24.68
C LYS A 222 -2.39 21.02 -24.26
N VAL A 223 -1.58 21.53 -25.19
CA VAL A 223 -0.19 21.93 -24.92
C VAL A 223 -0.14 23.08 -23.91
N GLY A 224 -0.97 24.10 -24.09
CA GLY A 224 -1.06 25.23 -23.14
C GLY A 224 -1.47 24.77 -21.73
N PHE A 225 -2.43 23.86 -21.63
CA PHE A 225 -2.84 23.26 -20.36
C PHE A 225 -1.65 22.56 -19.67
N VAL A 226 -0.93 21.69 -20.38
CA VAL A 226 0.18 20.94 -19.81
C VAL A 226 1.32 21.84 -19.35
N LEU A 227 1.68 22.84 -20.17
CA LEU A 227 2.71 23.81 -19.82
C LEU A 227 2.35 24.58 -18.55
N SER A 228 1.08 24.96 -18.38
CA SER A 228 0.62 25.66 -17.17
C SER A 228 0.73 24.82 -15.88
N TRP A 229 0.70 23.49 -15.99
CA TRP A 229 0.80 22.57 -14.84
C TRP A 229 2.23 22.15 -14.52
N SER A 230 3.15 22.17 -15.50
CA SER A 230 4.51 21.64 -15.36
C SER A 230 5.29 22.27 -14.19
N GLY A 231 5.27 23.59 -14.06
CA GLY A 231 5.95 24.31 -12.98
C GLY A 231 5.39 24.00 -11.59
N SER A 232 4.06 23.89 -11.48
CA SER A 232 3.39 23.54 -10.22
C SER A 232 3.79 22.15 -9.74
N VAL A 233 3.93 21.20 -10.66
CA VAL A 233 4.19 19.78 -10.38
C VAL A 233 5.64 19.55 -9.94
N LEU A 234 6.59 20.13 -10.68
CA LEU A 234 8.01 20.09 -10.32
C LEU A 234 8.26 20.71 -8.94
N ALA A 235 7.45 21.71 -8.57
CA ALA A 235 7.56 22.39 -7.29
C ALA A 235 6.90 21.64 -6.10
N ILE A 236 6.11 20.56 -6.31
CA ILE A 236 5.37 19.89 -5.22
C ILE A 236 6.33 19.36 -4.15
N LEU A 237 7.31 18.54 -4.54
CA LEU A 237 8.22 17.90 -3.58
C LEU A 237 9.14 18.91 -2.87
N PRO A 238 9.80 19.87 -3.56
CA PRO A 238 10.59 20.90 -2.89
C PRO A 238 9.75 21.73 -1.92
N ARG A 239 8.52 22.13 -2.31
CA ARG A 239 7.62 22.88 -1.42
C ARG A 239 7.19 22.04 -0.23
N PHE A 240 6.86 20.77 -0.43
CA PHE A 240 6.50 19.84 0.64
C PHE A 240 7.64 19.68 1.65
N MET A 241 8.87 19.49 1.18
CA MET A 241 10.05 19.39 2.04
C MET A 241 10.30 20.69 2.80
N MET A 242 10.28 21.84 2.11
CA MET A 242 10.47 23.15 2.74
C MET A 242 9.43 23.42 3.83
N GLN A 243 8.15 23.17 3.56
CA GLN A 243 7.08 23.34 4.54
C GLN A 243 7.23 22.39 5.73
N SER A 244 7.60 21.13 5.48
CA SER A 244 7.85 20.16 6.55
C SER A 244 9.03 20.60 7.44
N THR A 245 10.09 21.14 6.86
CA THR A 245 11.24 21.71 7.59
C THR A 245 10.83 22.91 8.43
N ILE A 246 10.02 23.82 7.89
CA ILE A 246 9.49 24.97 8.64
C ILE A 246 8.63 24.51 9.82
N LEU A 247 7.73 23.56 9.61
CA LEU A 247 6.87 23.01 10.67
C LEU A 247 7.69 22.35 11.79
N PHE A 248 8.77 21.65 11.43
CA PHE A 248 9.64 20.97 12.39
C PHE A 248 10.52 21.95 13.17
N PHE A 249 11.28 22.82 12.50
CA PHE A 249 12.28 23.68 13.15
C PHE A 249 11.70 25.01 13.66
N LYS A 250 10.83 25.68 12.88
CA LYS A 250 10.31 26.99 13.25
C LYS A 250 9.15 26.88 14.23
N HIS A 251 8.25 25.92 14.00
CA HIS A 251 7.05 25.74 14.83
C HIS A 251 7.22 24.68 15.92
N ASN A 252 8.36 23.97 15.97
CA ASN A 252 8.66 22.93 16.95
C ASN A 252 7.51 21.92 17.12
N LEU A 253 6.83 21.60 16.01
CA LEU A 253 5.72 20.66 16.06
C LEU A 253 6.22 19.27 16.39
N HIS A 254 5.45 18.58 17.22
CA HIS A 254 5.81 17.25 17.67
C HIS A 254 5.80 16.25 16.50
N PHE A 255 6.90 15.53 16.33
CA PHE A 255 7.09 14.57 15.25
C PHE A 255 6.66 13.16 15.69
N TRP A 256 5.79 12.58 14.88
CA TRP A 256 5.22 11.26 15.01
C TRP A 256 5.81 10.35 13.94
N TYR A 257 6.45 9.26 14.35
CA TYR A 257 6.91 8.24 13.41
C TYR A 257 5.72 7.49 12.81
N ARG A 258 5.93 6.95 11.61
CA ARG A 258 4.92 6.18 10.89
C ARG A 258 4.59 4.88 11.64
N PRO A 259 3.32 4.64 12.04
CA PRO A 259 2.89 3.36 12.57
C PRO A 259 2.61 2.34 11.47
N GLU A 260 2.60 1.05 11.83
CA GLU A 260 2.07 0.02 10.93
C GLU A 260 0.57 0.21 10.64
N PRO A 261 0.12 -0.15 9.42
CA PRO A 261 -1.28 -0.07 9.00
C PRO A 261 -2.21 -0.84 9.94
N PHE A 262 -3.47 -0.42 10.03
CA PHE A 262 -4.50 -1.24 10.67
C PHE A 262 -5.03 -2.30 9.68
N LYS A 263 -5.77 -3.29 10.19
CA LYS A 263 -6.37 -4.35 9.36
C LYS A 263 -7.33 -3.81 8.29
N GLU A 264 -7.96 -2.66 8.54
CA GLU A 264 -8.87 -1.99 7.59
C GLU A 264 -8.10 -1.07 6.61
N SER A 265 -6.83 -0.81 6.86
CA SER A 265 -5.97 -0.05 5.96
C SER A 265 -5.28 -0.97 4.95
N ILE A 266 -4.93 -0.39 3.82
CA ILE A 266 -4.27 -1.07 2.71
C ILE A 266 -2.78 -0.73 2.78
N GLY A 267 -1.95 -1.75 2.95
CA GLY A 267 -0.50 -1.62 2.99
C GLY A 267 0.10 -1.13 1.66
N ARG A 268 1.38 -0.79 1.70
CA ARG A 268 2.15 -0.46 0.50
C ARG A 268 2.31 -1.66 -0.43
N SER A 269 2.63 -1.39 -1.70
CA SER A 269 3.00 -2.44 -2.64
C SER A 269 4.31 -3.11 -2.24
N ALA A 270 4.39 -4.42 -2.45
CA ALA A 270 5.57 -5.23 -2.26
C ALA A 270 6.61 -4.94 -3.36
N ASN A 271 7.88 -4.83 -2.97
CA ASN A 271 8.98 -4.83 -3.93
C ASN A 271 9.24 -6.27 -4.44
N TRP A 272 10.12 -6.42 -5.43
CA TRP A 272 10.38 -7.72 -6.06
C TRP A 272 10.94 -8.78 -5.07
N ILE A 273 11.76 -8.40 -4.09
CA ILE A 273 12.25 -9.32 -3.05
C ILE A 273 11.09 -9.78 -2.17
N GLU A 274 10.26 -8.84 -1.73
CA GLU A 274 9.10 -9.13 -0.90
C GLU A 274 8.09 -10.02 -1.62
N LYS A 275 7.91 -9.87 -2.94
CA LYS A 275 7.09 -10.78 -3.76
C LYS A 275 7.66 -12.20 -3.76
N ILE A 276 8.97 -12.37 -3.94
CA ILE A 276 9.63 -13.68 -3.88
C ILE A 276 9.48 -14.30 -2.48
N LEU A 277 9.75 -13.52 -1.44
CA LEU A 277 9.64 -14.00 -0.06
C LEU A 277 8.19 -14.30 0.34
N GLU A 278 7.22 -13.56 -0.17
CA GLU A 278 5.79 -13.85 0.00
C GLU A 278 5.43 -15.19 -0.61
N GLN A 279 5.85 -15.45 -1.86
CA GLN A 279 5.61 -16.72 -2.51
C GLN A 279 6.20 -17.89 -1.70
N VAL A 280 7.44 -17.75 -1.22
CA VAL A 280 8.09 -18.80 -0.41
C VAL A 280 7.38 -18.96 0.93
N PHE A 281 6.99 -17.86 1.59
CA PHE A 281 6.27 -17.89 2.86
C PHE A 281 4.90 -18.56 2.72
N ARG A 282 4.19 -18.28 1.63
CA ARG A 282 2.89 -18.87 1.33
C ARG A 282 2.96 -20.39 1.16
N GLU A 283 3.92 -20.88 0.37
CA GLU A 283 4.15 -22.32 0.22
C GLU A 283 4.61 -22.97 1.53
N TYR A 284 5.45 -22.27 2.30
CA TYR A 284 5.88 -22.72 3.61
C TYR A 284 4.72 -22.81 4.61
N LEU A 285 3.82 -21.83 4.64
CA LEU A 285 2.63 -21.83 5.47
C LEU A 285 1.70 -22.98 5.10
N LYS A 286 1.47 -23.21 3.81
CA LYS A 286 0.71 -24.35 3.30
C LYS A 286 1.33 -25.67 3.76
N TYR A 287 2.64 -25.82 3.67
CA TYR A 287 3.37 -26.98 4.15
C TYR A 287 3.19 -27.22 5.66
N LEU A 288 3.23 -26.16 6.47
CA LEU A 288 2.99 -26.27 7.92
C LEU A 288 1.56 -26.74 8.23
N VAL A 289 0.56 -26.18 7.55
CA VAL A 289 -0.85 -26.57 7.72
C VAL A 289 -1.08 -28.03 7.32
N GLN A 290 -0.51 -28.46 6.21
CA GLN A 290 -0.61 -29.85 5.73
C GLN A 290 0.00 -30.87 6.70
N ARG A 291 0.97 -30.45 7.52
CA ARG A 291 1.62 -31.30 8.53
C ARG A 291 1.06 -31.13 9.93
N SER A 292 0.09 -30.25 10.12
CA SER A 292 -0.60 -30.08 11.40
C SER A 292 -1.37 -31.36 11.73
N THR A 293 -1.17 -31.89 12.92
CA THR A 293 -1.99 -32.98 13.47
C THR A 293 -3.34 -32.46 13.92
N ASP A 294 -3.38 -31.20 14.36
CA ASP A 294 -4.59 -30.56 14.85
C ASP A 294 -5.44 -30.07 13.67
N PRO A 295 -6.78 -30.16 13.78
CA PRO A 295 -7.67 -29.75 12.71
C PRO A 295 -7.74 -28.20 12.69
N VAL A 296 -7.24 -27.63 11.59
CA VAL A 296 -7.04 -26.19 11.39
C VAL A 296 -7.32 -25.81 9.94
N THR A 297 -8.03 -24.69 9.75
CA THR A 297 -8.19 -24.04 8.45
C THR A 297 -7.61 -22.63 8.53
N ILE A 298 -6.65 -22.29 7.67
CA ILE A 298 -6.06 -20.95 7.62
C ILE A 298 -6.59 -20.20 6.41
N LEU A 299 -7.20 -19.05 6.64
CA LEU A 299 -7.48 -18.05 5.62
C LEU A 299 -6.33 -17.05 5.59
N TYR A 300 -5.50 -17.10 4.55
CA TYR A 300 -4.30 -16.28 4.40
C TYR A 300 -4.52 -15.16 3.39
N THR A 301 -4.35 -13.92 3.84
CA THR A 301 -4.38 -12.72 2.99
C THR A 301 -2.96 -12.13 2.87
N PRO A 302 -2.35 -12.15 1.67
CA PRO A 302 -1.01 -11.62 1.45
C PRO A 302 -0.97 -10.09 1.50
N GLY A 303 0.15 -9.54 1.96
CA GLY A 303 0.38 -8.10 2.08
C GLY A 303 1.12 -7.53 0.87
N GLY A 304 0.50 -6.57 0.16
CA GLY A 304 1.17 -5.74 -0.85
C GLY A 304 1.44 -6.41 -2.21
N VAL A 305 1.03 -7.66 -2.41
CA VAL A 305 1.17 -8.39 -3.70
C VAL A 305 -0.17 -8.38 -4.41
N ALA A 306 -0.24 -7.78 -5.60
CA ALA A 306 -1.52 -7.58 -6.29
C ALA A 306 -1.99 -8.82 -7.05
N GLU A 307 -1.04 -9.67 -7.42
CA GLU A 307 -1.26 -10.92 -8.13
C GLU A 307 -1.71 -12.06 -7.20
N ALA A 308 -1.49 -11.91 -5.90
CA ALA A 308 -1.81 -12.92 -4.91
C ALA A 308 -3.18 -12.65 -4.29
N SER A 309 -4.13 -13.55 -4.52
CA SER A 309 -5.44 -13.52 -3.87
C SER A 309 -5.40 -14.14 -2.48
N GLU A 310 -6.46 -13.91 -1.72
CA GLU A 310 -6.71 -14.64 -0.48
C GLU A 310 -6.80 -16.15 -0.76
N GLN A 311 -6.13 -16.95 0.07
CA GLN A 311 -6.06 -18.41 -0.08
C GLN A 311 -6.46 -19.11 1.22
N THR A 312 -7.13 -20.25 1.07
CA THR A 312 -7.51 -21.10 2.20
C THR A 312 -6.64 -22.36 2.20
N PHE A 313 -5.98 -22.63 3.33
CA PHE A 313 -5.21 -23.85 3.56
C PHE A 313 -5.93 -24.70 4.61
N ILE A 314 -6.09 -25.99 4.34
CA ILE A 314 -6.84 -26.91 5.20
C ILE A 314 -5.91 -28.05 5.62
N SER A 315 -5.88 -28.36 6.91
CA SER A 315 -5.14 -29.51 7.44
C SER A 315 -5.79 -30.84 7.02
N PRO A 316 -5.03 -31.96 6.95
CA PRO A 316 -5.62 -33.27 6.64
C PRO A 316 -6.62 -33.74 7.69
N SER A 317 -6.46 -33.30 8.94
CA SER A 317 -7.38 -33.56 10.03
C SER A 317 -8.69 -32.77 9.80
N THR A 318 -9.81 -33.48 9.68
CA THR A 318 -11.13 -32.87 9.40
C THR A 318 -11.68 -32.15 10.63
N CYS A 319 -11.99 -30.85 10.50
CA CYS A 319 -12.98 -30.22 11.36
C CYS A 319 -14.38 -30.67 10.93
N GLY A 320 -15.29 -30.90 11.88
CA GLY A 320 -16.69 -31.18 11.58
C GLY A 320 -17.29 -30.04 10.73
N SER A 321 -18.19 -30.37 9.81
CA SER A 321 -18.87 -29.39 8.96
C SER A 321 -19.61 -28.37 9.83
N GLY A 322 -19.06 -27.16 9.98
CA GLY A 322 -19.67 -26.07 10.74
C GLY A 322 -18.89 -25.57 11.97
N ASP A 323 -17.74 -26.16 12.31
CA ASP A 323 -16.95 -25.72 13.46
C ASP A 323 -16.06 -24.51 13.12
N SER A 324 -16.63 -23.31 13.20
CA SER A 324 -15.93 -22.03 13.00
C SER A 324 -14.79 -21.80 13.99
N ASN A 325 -14.65 -22.65 15.02
CA ASN A 325 -13.55 -22.61 15.98
C ASN A 325 -12.20 -22.97 15.35
N CYS A 326 -12.17 -23.74 14.26
CA CYS A 326 -10.94 -24.17 13.59
C CYS A 326 -10.37 -23.18 12.58
N GLU A 327 -11.16 -22.22 12.13
CA GLU A 327 -10.76 -21.25 11.13
C GLU A 327 -9.92 -20.14 11.78
N ILE A 328 -8.72 -19.90 11.25
CA ILE A 328 -7.80 -18.85 11.68
C ILE A 328 -7.53 -17.92 10.50
N LYS A 329 -7.78 -16.63 10.66
CA LYS A 329 -7.47 -15.62 9.65
C LYS A 329 -6.09 -15.06 9.92
N ILE A 330 -5.25 -15.06 8.89
CA ILE A 330 -3.90 -14.48 8.93
C ILE A 330 -3.80 -13.44 7.82
N LYS A 331 -3.69 -12.17 8.21
CA LYS A 331 -3.56 -11.04 7.28
C LYS A 331 -2.22 -10.35 7.47
N VAL A 332 -1.40 -10.31 6.43
CA VAL A 332 -0.17 -9.52 6.43
C VAL A 332 -0.52 -8.06 6.17
N LEU A 333 -0.28 -7.18 7.14
CA LEU A 333 -0.66 -5.76 7.08
C LEU A 333 0.30 -4.94 6.21
N THR A 334 1.56 -5.38 6.14
CA THR A 334 2.62 -4.72 5.38
C THR A 334 3.57 -5.75 4.79
N PRO A 335 4.04 -5.59 3.53
CA PRO A 335 5.02 -6.51 2.95
C PRO A 335 6.38 -6.47 3.67
N PHE A 336 6.60 -5.52 4.58
CA PHE A 336 7.75 -5.51 5.50
C PHE A 336 7.83 -6.76 6.39
N PHE A 337 6.73 -7.49 6.56
CA PHE A 337 6.70 -8.75 7.30
C PHE A 337 7.64 -9.80 6.69
N TYR A 338 7.65 -10.01 5.37
CA TYR A 338 8.39 -11.14 4.77
C TYR A 338 9.90 -11.07 4.96
N PRO A 339 10.57 -9.91 4.70
CA PRO A 339 11.98 -9.76 5.01
C PRO A 339 12.26 -10.01 6.50
N ARG A 340 11.44 -9.44 7.40
CA ARG A 340 11.59 -9.61 8.85
C ARG A 340 11.46 -11.07 9.28
N PHE A 341 10.52 -11.81 8.70
CA PHE A 341 10.30 -13.23 9.01
C PHE A 341 11.59 -14.05 8.79
N VAL A 342 12.32 -13.81 7.70
CA VAL A 342 13.57 -14.53 7.38
C VAL A 342 14.72 -14.21 8.35
N HIS A 343 14.66 -13.06 9.03
CA HIS A 343 15.65 -12.68 10.05
C HIS A 343 15.50 -13.45 11.36
N TYR A 344 14.33 -14.05 11.64
CA TYR A 344 14.14 -14.88 12.83
C TYR A 344 14.74 -16.28 12.65
N ALA A 345 15.22 -16.85 13.76
CA ALA A 345 15.72 -18.23 13.79
C ALA A 345 14.58 -19.25 13.95
N HIS A 346 13.53 -18.87 14.67
CA HIS A 346 12.35 -19.71 14.94
C HIS A 346 11.09 -19.06 14.36
N ASP A 347 10.31 -19.85 13.63
CA ASP A 347 9.02 -19.48 13.03
C ASP A 347 7.98 -19.05 14.09
N SER A 348 7.85 -19.81 15.18
CA SER A 348 6.96 -19.47 16.30
C SER A 348 7.32 -18.12 16.93
N GLU A 349 8.60 -17.87 17.21
CA GLU A 349 9.07 -16.57 17.71
C GLU A 349 8.72 -15.45 16.71
N ALA A 350 8.99 -15.67 15.42
CA ALA A 350 8.72 -14.70 14.36
C ALA A 350 7.25 -14.27 14.36
N ILE A 351 6.33 -15.24 14.32
CA ILE A 351 4.90 -14.96 14.25
C ILE A 351 4.41 -14.24 15.51
N PHE A 352 4.76 -14.71 16.71
CA PHE A 352 4.29 -14.06 17.94
C PHE A 352 4.87 -12.65 18.12
N CYS A 353 6.15 -12.43 17.77
CA CYS A 353 6.74 -11.09 17.80
C CYS A 353 6.09 -10.17 16.77
N GLU A 354 5.84 -10.65 15.56
CA GLU A 354 5.26 -9.84 14.48
C GLU A 354 3.76 -9.55 14.69
N VAL A 355 3.02 -10.39 15.43
CA VAL A 355 1.63 -10.13 15.83
C VAL A 355 1.56 -9.18 17.03
N ALA A 356 2.28 -9.48 18.12
CA ALA A 356 2.11 -8.78 19.39
C ALA A 356 2.93 -7.49 19.49
N GLU A 357 4.16 -7.49 18.97
CA GLU A 357 5.09 -6.37 19.15
C GLU A 357 5.15 -5.48 17.91
N SER A 358 5.54 -6.03 16.77
CA SER A 358 5.70 -5.26 15.53
C SER A 358 4.36 -4.87 14.91
N CYS A 359 3.34 -5.72 15.06
CA CYS A 359 2.05 -5.72 14.33
C CYS A 359 2.21 -5.50 12.83
N THR A 360 3.10 -6.25 12.20
CA THR A 360 3.14 -6.37 10.73
C THR A 360 2.19 -7.46 10.24
N LEU A 361 1.76 -8.35 11.14
CA LEU A 361 0.81 -9.43 10.94
C LEU A 361 -0.41 -9.22 11.85
N TRP A 362 -1.61 -9.48 11.33
CA TRP A 362 -2.84 -9.55 12.11
C TRP A 362 -3.43 -10.95 12.04
N THR A 363 -3.99 -11.39 13.17
CA THR A 363 -4.79 -12.61 13.25
C THR A 363 -5.99 -12.37 14.15
N ASP A 364 -7.08 -13.07 13.87
CA ASP A 364 -8.29 -13.07 14.69
C ASP A 364 -8.13 -13.91 15.97
N LYS A 365 -7.36 -15.02 15.90
CA LYS A 365 -7.20 -16.00 16.98
C LYS A 365 -5.71 -16.28 17.27
N PRO A 366 -5.00 -15.37 17.94
CA PRO A 366 -3.55 -15.51 18.17
C PRO A 366 -3.18 -16.73 19.01
N GLU A 367 -4.04 -17.14 19.95
CA GLU A 367 -3.80 -18.30 20.81
C GLU A 367 -3.77 -19.62 20.04
N GLN A 368 -4.49 -19.70 18.91
CA GLN A 368 -4.57 -20.91 18.10
C GLN A 368 -3.39 -21.07 17.13
N LEU A 369 -2.56 -20.04 16.95
CA LEU A 369 -1.40 -20.09 16.06
C LEU A 369 -0.37 -21.14 16.48
N THR A 370 -0.34 -21.54 17.77
CA THR A 370 0.55 -22.60 18.25
C THR A 370 0.24 -23.97 17.64
N ARG A 371 -0.98 -24.20 17.12
CA ARG A 371 -1.36 -25.43 16.42
C ARG A 371 -0.56 -25.62 15.13
N VAL A 372 -0.17 -24.51 14.50
CA VAL A 372 0.54 -24.49 13.21
C VAL A 372 2.03 -24.21 13.46
N PHE A 373 2.33 -23.17 14.23
CA PHE A 373 3.68 -22.74 14.58
C PHE A 373 4.10 -23.32 15.93
N LEU A 374 4.43 -24.61 15.91
CA LEU A 374 4.89 -25.33 17.10
C LEU A 374 6.26 -24.81 17.56
N LYS A 375 6.47 -24.73 18.88
CA LYS A 375 7.80 -24.49 19.47
C LYS A 375 8.68 -25.73 19.27
N LYS A 376 9.22 -25.90 18.06
CA LYS A 376 10.19 -26.95 17.73
C LYS A 376 11.60 -26.34 17.63
N GLY A 377 12.59 -27.13 18.01
CA GLY A 377 13.99 -26.77 17.78
C GLY A 377 14.30 -26.68 16.29
N SER A 378 15.20 -25.77 15.92
CA SER A 378 15.61 -25.59 14.53
C SER A 378 16.15 -26.90 13.92
N PRO A 379 15.73 -27.27 12.69
CA PRO A 379 16.16 -28.51 12.06
C PRO A 379 17.68 -28.50 11.74
N PRO A 380 18.31 -29.69 11.64
CA PRO A 380 19.66 -29.80 11.11
C PRO A 380 19.71 -29.46 9.60
N ILE A 381 20.88 -29.09 9.09
CA ILE A 381 21.07 -28.78 7.68
C ILE A 381 21.22 -30.10 6.91
N HIS A 382 20.24 -30.42 6.06
CA HIS A 382 20.36 -31.47 5.06
C HIS A 382 20.48 -30.81 3.69
N ALA A 383 21.70 -30.74 3.16
CA ALA A 383 21.96 -30.18 1.84
C ALA A 383 22.39 -31.29 0.89
N SER A 384 21.74 -31.39 -0.27
CA SER A 384 22.09 -32.32 -1.34
C SER A 384 23.38 -31.90 -2.08
N ASN A 385 23.68 -30.61 -2.12
CA ASN A 385 24.85 -30.05 -2.81
C ASN A 385 25.76 -29.25 -1.86
N LEU A 386 27.08 -29.29 -2.12
CA LEU A 386 28.08 -28.55 -1.34
C LEU A 386 27.92 -27.03 -1.45
N LEU A 387 27.55 -26.53 -2.64
CA LEU A 387 27.31 -25.10 -2.86
C LEU A 387 26.14 -24.61 -1.99
N ASP A 388 25.03 -25.35 -1.95
CA ASP A 388 23.89 -25.04 -1.11
C ASP A 388 24.28 -25.03 0.37
N TYR A 389 25.05 -26.02 0.81
CA TYR A 389 25.56 -26.07 2.18
C TYR A 389 26.33 -24.78 2.54
N VAL A 390 27.25 -24.34 1.69
CA VAL A 390 28.04 -23.12 1.91
C VAL A 390 27.15 -21.87 1.95
N LEU A 391 26.19 -21.75 1.03
CA LEU A 391 25.29 -20.59 0.99
C LEU A 391 24.36 -20.51 2.21
N PHE A 392 23.79 -21.63 2.65
CA PHE A 392 22.93 -21.63 3.83
C PHE A 392 23.73 -21.44 5.12
N GLN A 393 25.00 -21.87 5.17
CA GLN A 393 25.91 -21.50 6.26
C GLN A 393 26.23 -20.00 6.25
N LEU A 394 26.42 -19.41 5.08
CA LEU A 394 26.59 -17.96 4.94
C LEU A 394 25.35 -17.22 5.46
N ILE A 395 24.14 -17.59 5.02
CA ILE A 395 22.86 -17.03 5.49
C ILE A 395 22.78 -17.12 7.02
N LYS A 396 23.07 -18.29 7.59
CA LYS A 396 23.08 -18.49 9.05
C LYS A 396 24.06 -17.52 9.75
N SER A 397 25.28 -17.37 9.25
CA SER A 397 26.30 -16.49 9.84
C SER A 397 25.95 -14.99 9.76
N LEU A 398 25.22 -14.60 8.70
CA LEU A 398 24.82 -13.22 8.47
C LEU A 398 23.53 -12.86 9.22
N ARG A 399 22.68 -13.85 9.53
CA ARG A 399 21.39 -13.66 10.19
C ARG A 399 21.52 -12.92 11.53
N ARG A 400 20.60 -11.97 11.74
CA ARG A 400 20.43 -11.20 12.98
C ARG A 400 18.95 -11.00 13.24
N ARG A 401 18.56 -11.08 14.51
CA ARG A 401 17.17 -10.84 14.93
C ARG A 401 16.79 -9.41 14.51
N PRO A 402 15.62 -9.19 13.89
CA PRO A 402 15.27 -7.87 13.42
C PRO A 402 15.00 -6.95 14.62
N ASP A 403 15.31 -5.67 14.47
CA ASP A 403 15.02 -4.68 15.51
C ASP A 403 13.52 -4.62 15.81
N LYS A 404 13.20 -4.44 17.09
CA LYS A 404 11.83 -4.27 17.57
C LYS A 404 11.28 -2.94 17.06
N ILE A 405 10.08 -2.95 16.50
CA ILE A 405 9.37 -1.72 16.14
C ILE A 405 8.79 -1.12 17.43
N GLU A 406 9.55 -0.25 18.10
CA GLU A 406 9.16 0.37 19.37
C GLU A 406 7.90 1.26 19.24
N ARG A 407 7.07 1.26 20.30
CA ARG A 407 5.89 2.14 20.46
C ARG A 407 6.05 2.87 21.81
N PRO A 408 5.95 4.22 21.88
CA PRO A 408 5.21 5.10 20.99
C PRO A 408 6.12 5.82 19.99
N LEU A 409 5.55 6.01 18.80
CA LEU A 409 6.14 6.67 17.66
C LEU A 409 6.19 8.18 17.86
N THR A 410 6.85 8.65 18.92
CA THR A 410 6.98 10.06 19.30
C THR A 410 8.45 10.39 19.46
N SER A 411 8.91 11.51 18.89
CA SER A 411 10.31 11.96 18.99
C SER A 411 10.79 12.31 20.40
N THR A 412 9.88 12.44 21.39
CA THR A 412 10.20 12.88 22.75
C THR A 412 10.53 11.77 23.73
N LYS A 413 10.17 10.51 23.44
CA LYS A 413 10.63 9.38 24.27
C LYS A 413 11.99 8.94 23.77
N ARG A 414 13.05 9.26 24.53
CA ARG A 414 14.38 8.66 24.34
C ARG A 414 14.24 7.14 24.25
N HIS A 415 14.91 6.54 23.27
CA HIS A 415 15.14 5.10 23.12
C HIS A 415 15.50 4.49 24.48
N LEU A 416 14.49 3.99 25.20
CA LEU A 416 14.68 3.27 26.44
C LEU A 416 14.90 1.82 26.03
N SER A 417 16.18 1.50 25.85
CA SER A 417 16.73 0.16 25.60
C SER A 417 16.06 -0.59 24.43
N SER A 418 16.66 -0.47 23.25
CA SER A 418 16.72 -1.61 22.33
C SER A 418 17.10 -2.83 23.18
N VAL A 419 16.18 -3.78 23.32
CA VAL A 419 16.52 -5.10 23.86
C VAL A 419 17.63 -5.59 22.94
N LYS A 420 18.87 -5.56 23.43
CA LYS A 420 20.05 -6.03 22.68
C LYS A 420 19.66 -7.37 22.09
N GLY A 421 19.60 -7.43 20.76
CA GLY A 421 19.19 -8.62 20.03
C GLY A 421 19.94 -9.82 20.59
N ILE A 422 19.19 -10.86 20.95
CA ILE A 422 19.78 -12.15 21.34
C ILE A 422 20.69 -12.55 20.18
N ASP A 423 21.95 -12.90 20.47
CA ASP A 423 22.87 -13.34 19.44
C ASP A 423 22.39 -14.69 18.90
N ILE A 424 21.73 -14.65 17.74
CA ILE A 424 21.13 -15.83 17.12
C ILE A 424 22.11 -16.63 16.25
N ARG A 425 23.40 -16.29 16.23
CA ARG A 425 24.40 -17.01 15.42
C ARG A 425 24.67 -18.44 15.91
N GLY A 426 24.37 -18.74 17.18
CA GLY A 426 24.48 -20.07 17.76
C GLY A 426 23.38 -21.05 17.33
N PHE A 427 22.29 -20.58 16.71
CA PHE A 427 21.15 -21.41 16.35
C PHE A 427 21.37 -22.18 15.03
N ARG A 428 20.58 -23.22 14.78
CA ARG A 428 20.60 -23.94 13.49
C ARG A 428 19.83 -23.13 12.43
N ILE A 429 19.70 -23.67 11.22
CA ILE A 429 18.97 -22.98 10.14
C ILE A 429 17.51 -22.74 10.51
N SER A 430 16.88 -21.73 9.91
CA SER A 430 15.46 -21.46 10.14
C SER A 430 14.62 -22.60 9.57
N SER A 431 13.46 -22.87 10.17
CA SER A 431 12.50 -23.85 9.65
C SER A 431 12.10 -23.56 8.20
N MET A 432 12.04 -22.27 7.82
CA MET A 432 11.76 -21.87 6.43
C MET A 432 12.95 -22.12 5.50
N ASP A 433 14.19 -21.93 5.97
CA ASP A 433 15.40 -22.28 5.19
C ASP A 433 15.45 -23.79 4.91
N ALA A 434 15.13 -24.59 5.93
CA ALA A 434 15.09 -26.04 5.79
C ALA A 434 14.00 -26.50 4.82
N PHE A 435 12.82 -25.87 4.87
CA PHE A 435 11.76 -26.09 3.90
C PHE A 435 12.23 -25.78 2.46
N VAL A 436 12.88 -24.64 2.23
CA VAL A 436 13.39 -24.28 0.90
C VAL A 436 14.48 -25.25 0.43
N LEU A 437 15.31 -25.75 1.34
CA LEU A 437 16.33 -26.76 1.04
C LEU A 437 15.75 -28.11 0.63
N GLU A 438 14.71 -28.56 1.34
CA GLU A 438 14.13 -29.91 1.19
C GLU A 438 13.05 -30.00 0.10
N GLN A 439 12.22 -28.97 -0.04
CA GLN A 439 11.00 -28.98 -0.86
C GLN A 439 10.98 -27.90 -1.94
N GLY A 440 11.96 -26.98 -1.94
CA GLY A 440 11.98 -25.88 -2.88
C GLY A 440 12.29 -26.34 -4.31
N ASP A 441 11.44 -25.92 -5.26
CA ASP A 441 11.79 -25.98 -6.68
C ASP A 441 13.12 -25.24 -6.94
N ALA A 442 13.90 -25.69 -7.92
CA ALA A 442 15.25 -25.19 -8.18
C ALA A 442 15.25 -23.68 -8.48
N GLU A 443 14.25 -23.21 -9.23
CA GLU A 443 14.08 -21.79 -9.55
C GLU A 443 13.73 -20.96 -8.30
N LEU A 444 12.73 -21.41 -7.53
CA LEU A 444 12.29 -20.72 -6.31
C LEU A 444 13.40 -20.67 -5.25
N LYS A 445 14.14 -21.77 -5.10
CA LYS A 445 15.29 -21.87 -4.20
C LYS A 445 16.39 -20.87 -4.56
N ASN A 446 16.76 -20.78 -5.84
CA ASN A 446 17.77 -19.82 -6.28
C ASN A 446 17.30 -18.36 -6.09
N ALA A 447 16.03 -18.08 -6.42
CA ALA A 447 15.41 -16.78 -6.19
C ALA A 447 15.40 -16.39 -4.70
N TYR A 448 15.05 -17.33 -3.82
CA TYR A 448 15.11 -17.16 -2.36
C TYR A 448 16.54 -16.87 -1.89
N LEU A 449 17.50 -17.72 -2.24
CA LEU A 449 18.90 -17.58 -1.85
C LEU A 449 19.47 -16.21 -2.23
N ARG A 450 19.29 -15.80 -3.49
CA ARG A 450 19.74 -14.50 -3.98
C ARG A 450 19.10 -13.35 -3.21
N SER A 451 17.80 -13.45 -2.92
CA SER A 451 17.03 -12.43 -2.20
C SER A 451 17.48 -12.30 -0.75
N VAL A 452 17.64 -13.41 -0.03
CA VAL A 452 18.02 -13.43 1.39
C VAL A 452 19.47 -12.99 1.58
N VAL A 453 20.40 -13.47 0.76
CA VAL A 453 21.80 -13.01 0.82
C VAL A 453 21.88 -11.50 0.55
N ARG A 454 21.15 -11.00 -0.45
CA ARG A 454 21.11 -9.56 -0.76
C ARG A 454 20.52 -8.75 0.39
N LEU A 455 19.44 -9.24 1.01
CA LEU A 455 18.82 -8.60 2.17
C LEU A 455 19.79 -8.51 3.35
N PHE A 456 20.46 -9.62 3.69
CA PHE A 456 21.38 -9.66 4.82
C PHE A 456 22.66 -8.86 4.57
N MET A 457 23.16 -8.83 3.33
CA MET A 457 24.25 -7.92 2.97
C MET A 457 23.81 -6.46 3.10
N ALA A 458 22.62 -6.11 2.61
CA ALA A 458 22.09 -4.75 2.74
C ALA A 458 21.96 -4.32 4.21
N ASP A 459 21.54 -5.23 5.09
CA ASP A 459 21.51 -4.99 6.54
C ASP A 459 22.89 -4.66 7.11
N ARG A 460 23.93 -5.39 6.70
CA ARG A 460 25.29 -5.21 7.24
C ARG A 460 26.03 -4.00 6.71
N ILE A 461 25.91 -3.69 5.42
CA ILE A 461 26.76 -2.68 4.75
C ILE A 461 26.00 -1.50 4.14
N ALA A 462 24.67 -1.56 4.08
CA ALA A 462 23.85 -0.55 3.39
C ALA A 462 22.65 -0.07 4.24
N MET A 463 22.77 -0.07 5.57
CA MET A 463 21.73 0.44 6.50
C MET A 463 20.35 -0.17 6.24
N SER A 464 20.28 -1.50 6.03
CA SER A 464 19.05 -2.23 5.66
C SER A 464 18.39 -1.78 4.33
N SER A 465 19.07 -0.97 3.51
CA SER A 465 18.53 -0.49 2.23
C SER A 465 19.09 -1.27 1.05
N VAL A 466 18.25 -2.12 0.45
CA VAL A 466 18.60 -2.89 -0.75
C VAL A 466 18.87 -1.99 -1.96
N SER A 467 18.17 -0.84 -2.05
CA SER A 467 18.39 0.14 -3.10
C SER A 467 19.75 0.81 -2.97
N LEU A 468 20.16 1.16 -1.75
CA LEU A 468 21.49 1.71 -1.49
C LEU A 468 22.58 0.70 -1.83
N LEU A 469 22.40 -0.58 -1.46
CA LEU A 469 23.32 -1.64 -1.87
C LEU A 469 23.43 -1.75 -3.40
N GLY A 470 22.31 -1.62 -4.12
CA GLY A 470 22.30 -1.58 -5.59
C GLY A 470 23.07 -0.39 -6.16
N MET A 471 22.95 0.80 -5.56
CA MET A 471 23.73 1.97 -5.98
C MET A 471 25.23 1.76 -5.72
N MET A 472 25.61 1.23 -4.57
CA MET A 472 27.01 0.91 -4.25
C MET A 472 27.59 -0.11 -5.24
N GLU A 473 26.81 -1.13 -5.61
CA GLU A 473 27.18 -2.13 -6.61
C GLU A 473 27.42 -1.50 -7.99
N ILE A 474 26.54 -0.58 -8.42
CA ILE A 474 26.70 0.14 -9.70
C ILE A 474 27.95 1.02 -9.66
N ILE A 475 28.15 1.80 -8.59
CA ILE A 475 29.33 2.66 -8.42
C ILE A 475 30.60 1.81 -8.44
N GLY A 476 30.62 0.67 -7.74
CA GLY A 476 31.73 -0.26 -7.74
C GLY A 476 32.03 -0.83 -9.13
N ARG A 477 31.00 -1.26 -9.88
CA ARG A 477 31.15 -1.75 -11.25
C ARG A 477 31.71 -0.68 -12.19
N VAL A 478 31.20 0.55 -12.11
CA VAL A 478 31.71 1.67 -12.89
C VAL A 478 33.18 1.95 -12.55
N GLY A 479 33.53 1.94 -11.27
CA GLY A 479 34.91 2.11 -10.81
C GLY A 479 35.86 1.02 -11.32
N VAL A 480 35.47 -0.26 -11.22
CA VAL A 480 36.27 -1.39 -11.72
C VAL A 480 36.44 -1.32 -13.24
N SER A 481 35.37 -1.06 -13.97
CA SER A 481 35.43 -0.89 -15.43
C SER A 481 36.32 0.29 -15.83
N TRP A 482 36.28 1.39 -15.09
CA TRP A 482 37.15 2.55 -15.31
C TRP A 482 38.63 2.20 -15.09
N VAL A 483 38.95 1.51 -13.99
CA VAL A 483 40.33 1.06 -13.70
C VAL A 483 40.83 0.08 -14.76
N LEU A 484 40.01 -0.91 -15.16
CA LEU A 484 40.37 -1.85 -16.22
C LEU A 484 40.60 -1.14 -17.56
N ALA A 485 39.74 -0.17 -17.92
CA ALA A 485 39.92 0.63 -19.12
C ALA A 485 41.25 1.40 -19.08
N LEU A 486 41.56 2.03 -17.94
CA LEU A 486 42.81 2.78 -17.76
C LEU A 486 44.06 1.89 -17.85
N LEU A 487 44.02 0.68 -17.26
CA LEU A 487 45.09 -0.31 -17.38
C LEU A 487 45.27 -0.77 -18.84
N ILE A 488 44.18 -1.03 -19.56
CA ILE A 488 44.23 -1.39 -20.98
C ILE A 488 44.85 -0.25 -21.80
N THR A 489 44.43 1.00 -21.59
CA THR A 489 45.01 2.16 -22.29
C THR A 489 46.49 2.33 -21.99
N GLN A 490 46.91 2.13 -20.73
CA GLN A 490 48.32 2.17 -20.34
C GLN A 490 49.14 1.06 -21.02
N THR A 491 48.60 -0.17 -21.11
CA THR A 491 49.29 -1.25 -21.84
C THR A 491 49.41 -0.93 -23.33
N ILE A 492 48.35 -0.41 -23.97
CA ILE A 492 48.39 -0.06 -25.41
C ILE A 492 49.43 1.05 -25.67
N MET A 493 49.48 2.09 -24.83
CA MET A 493 50.48 3.16 -24.95
C MET A 493 51.90 2.72 -24.58
N GLY A 494 52.08 1.63 -23.84
CA GLY A 494 53.40 1.06 -23.55
C GLY A 494 53.94 0.15 -24.67
N PHE A 495 53.09 -0.24 -25.63
CA PHE A 495 53.47 -1.03 -26.82
C PHE A 495 53.62 -0.18 -28.09
N ALA A 496 53.18 1.09 -28.06
CA ALA A 496 53.39 2.08 -29.11
C ALA A 496 54.63 2.94 -28.78
#